data_AF-A0A931V661-F1
#
_entry.id   AF-A0A931V661-F1
#
_cell.length_a   1.000
_cell.length_b   1.000
_cell.length_c   1.000
_cell.angle_alpha   90.00
_cell.angle_beta   90.00
_cell.angle_gamma   90.00
#
_symmetry.space_group_name_H-M   'P 1'
#
loop_
_entity.id
_entity.type
_entity.pdbx_description
1 polymer ?
#
loop_
_entity_poly.entity_id
_entity_poly.type
_entity_poly.pdbx_seq_one_letter_code
_entity_poly.pdbx_strand_id
1 'polypeptide(L)'
;MITREQARAQVASGLPGEWVLDDEATIERPWGWVFFYVARSGEPLFGNAPVFVDREGRVLEESGTAMPVEYYIDRLERGSLLQRLRRALSPLPRSPTLRFPTSFKEAQRVFRRWDRLNGRYFVIADVRTAARVLPRVTFDAHTNIAVTFEDTPLAHHPQLWSVPIVEVLRVERWRLTTDD
;
A
#
# COMPACT_ATOMS: atom_id res chain seq x y z
N MET A 1 8.01 -7.79 16.05
CA MET A 1 8.10 -8.72 14.90
C MET A 1 8.16 -10.12 15.45
N ILE A 2 7.49 -11.06 14.80
CA ILE A 2 7.55 -12.48 15.16
C ILE A 2 8.79 -13.14 14.54
N THR A 3 9.18 -14.30 15.04
CA THR A 3 10.24 -15.14 14.46
C THR A 3 9.68 -16.06 13.38
N ARG A 4 10.57 -16.67 12.57
CA ARG A 4 10.19 -17.69 11.58
C ARG A 4 9.46 -18.86 12.25
N GLU A 5 9.94 -19.34 13.40
CA GLU A 5 9.31 -20.45 14.13
C GLU A 5 7.94 -20.08 14.68
N GLN A 6 7.74 -18.84 15.14
CA GLN A 6 6.43 -18.35 15.54
C GLN A 6 5.46 -18.29 14.35
N ALA A 7 5.91 -17.79 13.20
CA ALA A 7 5.13 -17.76 11.97
C ALA A 7 4.77 -19.19 11.50
N ARG A 8 5.74 -20.09 11.55
CA ARG A 8 5.59 -21.51 11.22
C ARG A 8 4.55 -22.18 12.10
N ALA A 9 4.66 -22.01 13.42
CA ALA A 9 3.72 -22.57 14.39
C ALA A 9 2.28 -22.06 14.14
N GLN A 10 2.15 -20.76 13.82
CA GLN A 10 0.87 -20.17 13.47
C GLN A 10 0.27 -20.82 12.22
N VAL A 11 1.03 -20.93 11.12
CA VAL A 11 0.54 -21.58 9.89
C VAL A 11 0.17 -23.04 10.13
N ALA A 12 1.02 -23.77 10.86
CA ALA A 12 0.77 -25.17 11.20
C ALA A 12 -0.53 -25.36 11.99
N SER A 13 -0.90 -24.40 12.84
CA SER A 13 -2.15 -24.42 13.62
C SER A 13 -3.39 -23.94 12.87
N GLY A 14 -3.23 -23.23 11.75
CA GLY A 14 -4.32 -22.52 11.06
C GLY A 14 -4.92 -23.24 9.87
N LEU A 15 -4.27 -24.29 9.36
CA LEU A 15 -4.82 -25.13 8.29
C LEU A 15 -5.76 -26.21 8.90
N PRO A 16 -6.79 -26.72 8.18
CA PRO A 16 -7.70 -27.81 8.64
C PRO A 16 -7.50 -29.19 7.94
N GLY A 17 -7.15 -30.28 8.67
CA GLY A 17 -6.67 -31.58 8.09
C GLY A 17 -5.26 -32.04 8.54
N GLU A 18 -4.69 -33.05 7.86
CA GLU A 18 -3.32 -33.56 8.09
C GLU A 18 -2.34 -33.12 6.99
N TRP A 19 -1.35 -32.29 7.32
CA TRP A 19 -0.26 -31.87 6.42
C TRP A 19 1.09 -31.84 7.13
N VAL A 20 2.12 -31.64 6.32
CA VAL A 20 3.47 -31.33 6.76
C VAL A 20 3.93 -30.07 6.02
N LEU A 21 4.50 -29.11 6.75
CA LEU A 21 5.17 -27.95 6.16
C LEU A 21 6.48 -28.41 5.54
N ASP A 22 6.77 -27.92 4.33
CA ASP A 22 8.06 -28.11 3.69
C ASP A 22 9.01 -26.97 4.12
N ASP A 23 9.79 -27.26 5.17
CA ASP A 23 10.71 -26.31 5.76
C ASP A 23 11.91 -26.00 4.84
N GLU A 24 12.25 -26.89 3.92
CA GLU A 24 13.34 -26.70 2.94
C GLU A 24 12.90 -25.80 1.79
N ALA A 25 11.64 -25.94 1.35
CA ALA A 25 11.06 -25.07 0.32
C ALA A 25 10.65 -23.68 0.85
N THR A 26 10.69 -23.44 2.17
CA THR A 26 10.28 -22.16 2.75
C THR A 26 11.17 -21.01 2.26
N ILE A 27 10.53 -19.96 1.71
CA ILE A 27 11.24 -18.78 1.20
C ILE A 27 11.20 -17.68 2.26
N GLU A 28 12.37 -17.15 2.65
CA GLU A 28 12.48 -15.99 3.52
C GLU A 28 12.74 -14.71 2.71
N ARG A 29 12.05 -13.63 3.11
CA ARG A 29 12.18 -12.29 2.53
C ARG A 29 12.25 -11.23 3.64
N PRO A 30 12.71 -10.00 3.33
CA PRO A 30 12.72 -8.90 4.31
C PRO A 30 11.34 -8.60 4.90
N TRP A 31 10.28 -8.79 4.11
CA TRP A 31 8.90 -8.55 4.54
C TRP A 31 8.26 -9.72 5.30
N GLY A 32 8.84 -10.93 5.26
CA GLY A 32 8.20 -12.11 5.87
C GLY A 32 8.67 -13.44 5.29
N TRP A 33 7.77 -14.43 5.26
CA TRP A 33 8.02 -15.81 4.84
C TRP A 33 6.93 -16.34 3.91
N VAL A 34 7.30 -17.31 3.08
CA VAL A 34 6.40 -18.12 2.26
C VAL A 34 6.56 -19.57 2.66
N PHE A 35 5.50 -20.16 3.21
CA PHE A 35 5.47 -21.55 3.64
C PHE A 35 4.77 -22.42 2.60
N PHE A 36 5.41 -23.53 2.26
CA PHE A 36 4.85 -24.58 1.43
C PHE A 36 4.42 -25.73 2.32
N TYR A 37 3.44 -26.51 1.85
CA TYR A 37 2.93 -27.65 2.58
C TYR A 37 2.46 -28.73 1.62
N VAL A 38 2.44 -29.95 2.13
CA VAL A 38 1.91 -31.11 1.44
C VAL A 38 0.91 -31.79 2.35
N ALA A 39 -0.28 -32.08 1.83
CA ALA A 39 -1.26 -32.90 2.54
C ALA A 39 -0.72 -34.32 2.68
N ARG A 40 -0.88 -34.94 3.86
CA ARG A 40 -0.46 -36.34 4.06
C ARG A 40 -1.25 -37.32 3.20
N SER A 41 -2.51 -36.98 2.87
CA SER A 41 -3.33 -37.74 1.93
C SER A 41 -2.81 -37.68 0.49
N GLY A 42 -1.94 -36.72 0.17
CA GLY A 42 -1.51 -36.41 -1.20
C GLY A 42 -2.55 -35.61 -2.02
N GLU A 43 -3.74 -35.35 -1.47
CA GLU A 43 -4.75 -34.54 -2.14
C GLU A 43 -4.43 -33.04 -2.05
N PRO A 44 -4.71 -32.25 -3.10
CA PRO A 44 -4.43 -30.83 -3.09
C PRO A 44 -5.34 -30.07 -2.13
N LEU A 45 -4.78 -29.63 -1.00
CA LEU A 45 -5.48 -28.75 -0.05
C LEU A 45 -5.33 -27.30 -0.51
N PHE A 46 -6.45 -26.59 -0.68
CA PHE A 46 -6.48 -25.22 -1.22
C PHE A 46 -5.68 -25.06 -2.52
N GLY A 47 -5.67 -26.11 -3.36
CA GLY A 47 -4.89 -26.16 -4.60
C GLY A 47 -3.36 -26.16 -4.40
N ASN A 48 -2.88 -26.40 -3.19
CA ASN A 48 -1.49 -26.27 -2.75
C ASN A 48 -0.95 -24.83 -2.89
N ALA A 49 -1.82 -23.83 -2.73
CA ALA A 49 -1.40 -22.44 -2.66
C ALA A 49 -0.45 -22.24 -1.47
N PRO A 50 0.75 -21.67 -1.66
CA PRO A 50 1.64 -21.38 -0.54
C PRO A 50 1.05 -20.30 0.38
N VAL A 51 1.43 -20.36 1.66
CA VAL A 51 0.96 -19.44 2.70
C VAL A 51 1.99 -18.35 2.92
N PHE A 52 1.60 -17.10 2.74
CA PHE A 52 2.45 -15.93 2.94
C PHE A 52 2.19 -15.34 4.32
N VAL A 53 3.24 -15.06 5.08
CA VAL A 53 3.14 -14.48 6.43
C VAL A 53 4.11 -13.31 6.56
N ASP A 54 3.64 -12.16 7.03
CA ASP A 54 4.52 -11.01 7.29
C ASP A 54 5.25 -11.08 8.65
N ARG A 55 6.19 -10.15 8.87
CA ARG A 55 6.94 -10.07 10.14
C ARG A 55 6.08 -9.71 11.36
N GLU A 56 4.81 -9.34 11.17
CA GLU A 56 3.85 -9.09 12.24
C GLU A 56 2.91 -10.28 12.51
N GLY A 57 3.08 -11.38 11.78
CA GLY A 57 2.27 -12.59 11.95
C GLY A 57 0.92 -12.53 11.24
N ARG A 58 0.77 -11.68 10.23
CA ARG A 58 -0.44 -11.64 9.41
C ARG A 58 -0.27 -12.57 8.21
N VAL A 59 -1.24 -13.47 8.02
CA VAL A 59 -1.35 -14.25 6.78
C VAL A 59 -1.82 -13.31 5.68
N LEU A 60 -1.12 -13.30 4.55
CA LEU A 60 -1.41 -12.43 3.43
C LEU A 60 -2.27 -13.18 2.40
N GLU A 61 -3.47 -12.66 2.11
CA GLU A 61 -4.43 -13.26 1.18
C GLU A 61 -4.04 -13.10 -0.31
N GLU A 62 -2.81 -12.68 -0.60
CA GLU A 62 -2.37 -12.36 -1.95
C GLU A 62 -1.88 -13.59 -2.75
N SER A 63 -2.07 -14.82 -2.27
CA SER A 63 -1.62 -16.03 -2.99
C SER A 63 -2.74 -16.77 -3.70
N GLY A 64 -2.36 -17.46 -4.77
CA GLY A 64 -3.20 -18.37 -5.53
C GLY A 64 -2.34 -19.40 -6.24
N THR A 65 -2.97 -20.25 -7.05
CA THR A 65 -2.30 -21.38 -7.72
C THR A 65 -2.22 -21.20 -9.25
N ALA A 66 -2.72 -20.06 -9.74
CA ALA A 66 -2.80 -19.76 -11.17
C ALA A 66 -1.46 -19.34 -11.79
N MET A 67 -0.52 -18.86 -10.96
CA MET A 67 0.79 -18.36 -11.39
C MET A 67 1.92 -18.98 -10.55
N PRO A 68 3.18 -18.95 -11.01
CA PRO A 68 4.33 -19.33 -10.18
C PRO A 68 4.45 -18.47 -8.91
N VAL A 69 5.06 -19.01 -7.85
CA VAL A 69 5.17 -18.33 -6.56
C VAL A 69 5.94 -17.01 -6.66
N GLU A 70 6.94 -16.94 -7.54
CA GLU A 70 7.74 -15.75 -7.81
C GLU A 70 6.88 -14.57 -8.29
N TYR A 71 5.83 -14.84 -9.08
CA TYR A 71 4.91 -13.79 -9.52
C TYR A 71 4.20 -13.12 -8.32
N TYR A 72 3.79 -13.91 -7.34
CA TYR A 72 3.12 -13.40 -6.14
C TYR A 72 4.10 -12.71 -5.20
N ILE A 73 5.33 -13.22 -5.07
CA ILE A 73 6.41 -12.55 -4.33
C ILE A 73 6.69 -11.18 -4.97
N ASP A 74 6.89 -11.10 -6.27
CA ASP A 74 7.15 -9.83 -6.97
C ASP A 74 5.98 -8.85 -6.84
N ARG A 75 4.74 -9.36 -6.84
CA ARG A 75 3.55 -8.54 -6.63
C ARG A 75 3.51 -7.99 -5.21
N LEU A 76 3.78 -8.83 -4.21
CA LEU A 76 3.87 -8.42 -2.81
C LEU A 76 5.02 -7.44 -2.60
N GLU A 77 6.17 -7.62 -3.26
CA GLU A 77 7.31 -6.73 -3.10
C GLU A 77 7.07 -5.37 -3.75
N ARG A 78 6.45 -5.34 -4.93
CA ARG A 78 5.96 -4.10 -5.56
C ARG A 78 4.87 -3.43 -4.73
N GLY A 79 3.96 -4.21 -4.16
CA GLY A 79 2.96 -3.78 -3.19
C GLY A 79 3.59 -3.33 -1.86
N SER A 80 4.72 -3.90 -1.44
CA SER A 80 5.39 -3.62 -0.18
C SER A 80 6.05 -2.25 -0.17
N LEU A 81 6.49 -1.73 -1.32
CA LEU A 81 6.88 -0.33 -1.44
C LEU A 81 5.68 0.59 -1.13
N LEU A 82 4.50 0.28 -1.70
CA LEU A 82 3.25 0.99 -1.40
C LEU A 82 2.77 0.76 0.05
N GLN A 83 3.06 -0.39 0.65
CA GLN A 83 2.69 -0.72 2.03
C GLN A 83 3.65 -0.10 3.05
N ARG A 84 4.93 0.05 2.71
CA ARG A 84 5.96 0.81 3.46
C ARG A 84 5.66 2.30 3.38
N LEU A 85 5.26 2.81 2.21
CA LEU A 85 4.69 4.16 2.06
C LEU A 85 3.43 4.29 2.92
N ARG A 86 2.48 3.35 2.86
CA ARG A 86 1.25 3.34 3.67
C ARG A 86 1.50 3.27 5.18
N ARG A 87 2.53 2.54 5.65
CA ARG A 87 2.94 2.50 7.07
C ARG A 87 3.64 3.78 7.51
N ALA A 88 4.53 4.33 6.70
CA ALA A 88 5.12 5.65 6.94
C ALA A 88 4.05 6.76 7.01
N LEU A 89 2.91 6.53 6.35
CA LEU A 89 1.75 7.44 6.31
C LEU A 89 0.61 7.09 7.30
N SER A 90 0.75 6.04 8.15
CA SER A 90 -0.32 5.51 9.02
C SER A 90 -0.37 6.17 10.41
N PRO A 91 -1.11 7.26 10.52
CA PRO A 91 -2.31 7.25 11.36
C PRO A 91 -3.49 7.98 10.69
N LEU A 92 -3.55 8.00 9.36
CA LEU A 92 -4.76 8.45 8.67
C LEU A 92 -5.88 7.42 8.85
N PRO A 93 -7.14 7.86 9.10
CA PRO A 93 -8.24 6.94 9.32
C PRO A 93 -8.46 6.06 8.08
N ARG A 94 -8.74 4.79 8.33
CA ARG A 94 -8.99 3.76 7.31
C ARG A 94 -10.24 4.13 6.51
N SER A 95 -10.06 4.69 5.32
CA SER A 95 -11.10 4.73 4.28
C SER A 95 -10.69 3.80 3.13
N PRO A 96 -11.60 2.99 2.58
CA PRO A 96 -11.26 1.98 1.60
C PRO A 96 -10.99 2.64 0.24
N THR A 97 -9.92 2.20 -0.43
CA THR A 97 -9.47 2.63 -1.77
C THR A 97 -8.97 4.06 -1.91
N LEU A 98 -7.84 4.37 -1.26
CA LEU A 98 -6.96 5.47 -1.66
C LEU A 98 -6.43 5.23 -3.09
N ARG A 99 -7.04 5.86 -4.11
CA ARG A 99 -6.37 6.08 -5.40
C ARG A 99 -5.75 7.47 -5.38
N PHE A 100 -4.47 7.57 -5.69
CA PHE A 100 -3.88 8.87 -5.98
C PHE A 100 -4.40 9.35 -7.35
N PRO A 101 -4.76 10.62 -7.49
CA PRO A 101 -5.16 11.17 -8.78
C PRO A 101 -3.98 11.05 -9.74
N THR A 102 -4.28 10.59 -10.94
CA THR A 102 -3.32 10.41 -12.02
C THR A 102 -3.01 11.71 -12.77
N SER A 103 -3.82 12.74 -12.53
CA SER A 103 -3.64 14.09 -13.06
C SER A 103 -4.20 15.16 -12.11
N PHE A 104 -3.70 16.39 -12.23
CA PHE A 104 -4.22 17.53 -11.47
C PHE A 104 -5.68 17.88 -11.82
N LYS A 105 -6.14 17.57 -13.04
CA LYS A 105 -7.55 17.71 -13.48
C LYS A 105 -8.47 16.74 -12.75
N GLU A 106 -8.02 15.51 -12.53
CA GLU A 106 -8.73 14.53 -11.70
C GLU A 106 -8.83 15.03 -10.26
N ALA A 107 -7.72 15.53 -9.70
CA ALA A 107 -7.68 16.15 -8.38
C ALA A 107 -8.71 17.30 -8.24
N GLN A 108 -8.71 18.25 -9.18
CA GLN A 108 -9.61 19.41 -9.15
C GLN A 108 -11.10 19.04 -9.26
N ARG A 109 -11.45 18.03 -10.06
CA ARG A 109 -12.84 17.58 -10.22
C ARG A 109 -13.42 17.06 -8.91
N VAL A 110 -12.63 16.34 -8.14
CA VAL A 110 -13.04 15.84 -6.84
C VAL A 110 -13.07 16.98 -5.81
N PHE A 111 -12.16 17.97 -5.92
CA PHE A 111 -12.09 19.15 -5.05
C PHE A 111 -13.36 20.02 -5.09
N ARG A 112 -13.85 20.38 -6.30
CA ARG A 112 -15.03 21.26 -6.46
C ARG A 112 -16.32 20.71 -5.83
N ARG A 113 -16.37 19.42 -5.50
CA ARG A 113 -17.52 18.76 -4.88
C ARG A 113 -17.52 18.85 -3.35
N TRP A 114 -16.42 19.26 -2.72
CA TRP A 114 -16.10 18.91 -1.32
C TRP A 114 -15.80 20.08 -0.37
N ASP A 115 -16.05 21.31 -0.79
CA ASP A 115 -15.58 22.56 -0.16
C ASP A 115 -16.40 23.02 1.06
N ARG A 116 -16.91 22.12 1.93
CA ARG A 116 -17.71 22.54 3.09
C ARG A 116 -17.45 21.89 4.44
N LEU A 117 -16.63 20.84 4.57
CA LEU A 117 -16.66 20.03 5.79
C LEU A 117 -15.29 19.44 6.18
N ASN A 118 -14.91 19.72 7.43
CA ASN A 118 -14.14 18.93 8.39
C ASN A 118 -12.60 19.08 8.47
N GLY A 119 -12.10 18.98 9.71
CA GLY A 119 -10.69 18.97 10.11
C GLY A 119 -9.86 17.90 9.40
N ARG A 120 -9.12 18.34 8.39
CA ARG A 120 -8.38 17.46 7.46
C ARG A 120 -6.90 17.39 7.81
N TYR A 121 -6.35 16.21 7.54
CA TYR A 121 -4.91 16.03 7.46
C TYR A 121 -4.45 16.38 6.06
N PHE A 122 -3.29 17.01 5.98
CA PHE A 122 -2.67 17.38 4.71
C PHE A 122 -1.29 16.73 4.60
N VAL A 123 -0.93 16.43 3.37
CA VAL A 123 0.36 15.84 3.02
C VAL A 123 1.03 16.78 2.05
N ILE A 124 2.21 17.28 2.39
CA ILE A 124 3.03 18.06 1.47
C ILE A 124 3.97 17.08 0.78
N ALA A 125 4.06 17.12 -0.54
CA ALA A 125 4.94 16.23 -1.26
C ALA A 125 5.62 16.90 -2.45
N ASP A 126 6.84 16.46 -2.73
CA ASP A 126 7.53 16.77 -3.96
C ASP A 126 7.09 15.77 -5.02
N VAL A 127 6.61 16.25 -6.15
CA VAL A 127 5.98 15.43 -7.19
C VAL A 127 6.75 15.54 -8.49
N ARG A 128 7.17 14.41 -9.06
CA ARG A 128 7.75 14.36 -10.39
C ARG A 128 6.64 14.22 -11.43
N THR A 129 6.70 15.10 -12.40
CA THR A 129 5.93 15.03 -13.64
C THR A 129 6.85 14.62 -14.78
N ALA A 130 6.30 14.38 -15.98
CA ALA A 130 7.11 14.11 -17.16
C ALA A 130 8.08 15.26 -17.52
N ALA A 131 7.73 16.51 -17.15
CA ALA A 131 8.49 17.69 -17.55
C ALA A 131 9.43 18.23 -16.47
N ARG A 132 9.09 18.06 -15.17
CA ARG A 132 9.81 18.64 -14.05
C ARG A 132 9.38 18.05 -12.71
N VAL A 133 10.15 18.37 -11.67
CA VAL A 133 9.74 18.19 -10.28
C VAL A 133 8.99 19.43 -9.79
N LEU A 134 7.88 19.22 -9.11
CA LEU A 134 7.05 20.23 -8.46
C LEU A 134 7.22 20.06 -6.95
N PRO A 135 7.95 20.96 -6.27
CA PRO A 135 8.13 20.86 -4.83
C PRO A 135 6.86 21.26 -4.08
N ARG A 136 6.68 20.74 -2.86
CA ARG A 136 5.66 21.21 -1.92
C ARG A 136 4.22 21.27 -2.48
N VAL A 137 3.79 20.24 -3.18
CA VAL A 137 2.38 20.07 -3.55
C VAL A 137 1.62 19.57 -2.33
N THR A 138 0.61 20.30 -1.88
CA THR A 138 -0.23 19.89 -0.76
C THR A 138 -1.38 19.04 -1.25
N PHE A 139 -1.52 17.87 -0.66
CA PHE A 139 -2.59 16.93 -0.89
C PHE A 139 -3.51 16.85 0.33
N ASP A 140 -4.81 16.78 0.09
CA ASP A 140 -5.76 16.32 1.08
C ASP A 140 -5.51 14.83 1.33
N ALA A 141 -5.21 14.46 2.58
CA ALA A 141 -4.75 13.11 2.90
C ALA A 141 -5.85 12.03 2.82
N HIS A 142 -7.12 12.44 2.84
CA HIS A 142 -8.25 11.51 2.74
C HIS A 142 -8.59 11.18 1.30
N THR A 143 -8.47 12.18 0.43
CA THR A 143 -8.90 12.10 -0.97
C THR A 143 -7.75 12.01 -1.95
N ASN A 144 -6.51 12.21 -1.48
CA ASN A 144 -5.29 12.35 -2.28
C ASN A 144 -5.35 13.45 -3.33
N ILE A 145 -6.26 14.41 -3.18
CA ILE A 145 -6.42 15.51 -4.12
C ILE A 145 -5.34 16.54 -3.87
N ALA A 146 -4.60 16.95 -4.91
CA ALA A 146 -3.77 18.15 -4.85
C ALA A 146 -4.65 19.39 -4.64
N VAL A 147 -4.42 20.10 -3.55
CA VAL A 147 -5.17 21.29 -3.12
C VAL A 147 -4.37 22.56 -3.41
N THR A 148 -3.08 22.58 -3.07
CA THR A 148 -2.19 23.72 -3.32
C THR A 148 -0.87 23.28 -3.93
N PHE A 149 -0.23 24.22 -4.62
CA PHE A 149 1.17 24.14 -5.05
C PHE A 149 1.84 25.44 -4.63
N GLU A 150 2.96 25.38 -3.92
CA GLU A 150 3.65 26.56 -3.36
C GLU A 150 2.67 27.49 -2.61
N ASP A 151 1.84 26.89 -1.74
CA ASP A 151 0.85 27.58 -0.89
C ASP A 151 -0.27 28.30 -1.66
N THR A 152 -0.30 28.20 -3.00
CA THR A 152 -1.34 28.77 -3.86
C THR A 152 -2.33 27.69 -4.27
N PRO A 153 -3.66 27.96 -4.28
CA PRO A 153 -4.65 27.00 -4.75
C PRO A 153 -4.30 26.47 -6.14
N LEU A 154 -4.36 25.16 -6.33
CA LEU A 154 -4.06 24.51 -7.62
C LEU A 154 -4.97 25.02 -8.76
N ALA A 155 -6.16 25.52 -8.42
CA ALA A 155 -7.07 26.18 -9.35
C ALA A 155 -6.46 27.43 -10.02
N HIS A 156 -5.44 28.05 -9.43
CA HIS A 156 -4.72 29.19 -10.01
C HIS A 156 -3.55 28.76 -10.92
N HIS A 157 -3.30 27.46 -11.06
CA HIS A 157 -2.26 26.90 -11.92
C HIS A 157 -2.85 26.04 -13.05
N PRO A 158 -3.62 26.62 -13.99
CA PRO A 158 -4.27 25.88 -15.08
C PRO A 158 -3.31 25.08 -15.96
N GLN A 159 -2.07 25.56 -16.10
CA GLN A 159 -0.99 24.88 -16.81
C GLN A 159 -0.62 23.52 -16.21
N LEU A 160 -0.94 23.27 -14.94
CA LEU A 160 -0.66 22.01 -14.28
C LEU A 160 -1.78 20.98 -14.46
N TRP A 161 -3.01 21.39 -14.81
CA TRP A 161 -4.19 20.52 -14.73
C TRP A 161 -4.07 19.22 -15.54
N SER A 162 -3.51 19.30 -16.75
CA SER A 162 -3.34 18.13 -17.62
C SER A 162 -2.01 17.41 -17.42
N VAL A 163 -1.18 17.87 -16.49
CA VAL A 163 0.15 17.30 -16.28
C VAL A 163 0.01 15.98 -15.50
N PRO A 164 0.48 14.85 -16.06
CA PRO A 164 0.45 13.57 -15.37
C PRO A 164 1.47 13.58 -14.23
N ILE A 165 1.04 13.03 -13.10
CA ILE A 165 1.93 12.75 -11.97
C ILE A 165 2.58 11.40 -12.24
N VAL A 166 3.91 11.40 -12.35
CA VAL A 166 4.70 10.20 -12.65
C VAL A 166 5.16 9.54 -11.35
N GLU A 167 5.60 10.33 -10.38
CA GLU A 167 6.18 9.82 -9.14
C GLU A 167 6.07 10.85 -8.00
N VAL A 168 6.04 10.37 -6.75
CA VAL A 168 6.12 11.20 -5.55
C VAL A 168 7.49 10.97 -4.90
N LEU A 169 8.28 12.02 -4.75
CA LEU A 169 9.70 11.94 -4.40
C LEU A 169 9.96 12.07 -2.89
N ARG A 170 9.26 12.99 -2.23
CA ARG A 170 9.41 13.29 -0.80
C ARG A 170 8.06 13.60 -0.23
N VAL A 171 7.79 13.17 1.00
CA VAL A 171 6.54 13.41 1.69
C VAL A 171 6.79 13.98 3.08
N GLU A 172 6.22 15.14 3.36
CA GLU A 172 6.22 15.81 4.64
C GLU A 172 4.80 15.89 5.18
N ARG A 173 4.64 15.58 6.47
CA ARG A 173 3.33 15.43 7.08
C ARG A 173 2.97 16.64 7.91
N TRP A 174 1.79 17.21 7.66
CA TRP A 174 1.27 18.35 8.40
C TRP A 174 -0.11 18.03 8.98
N ARG A 175 -0.27 18.25 10.28
CA ARG A 175 -1.57 18.22 10.95
C ARG A 175 -2.02 19.66 11.13
N LEU A 176 -3.11 20.06 10.49
CA LEU A 176 -3.84 21.24 10.92
C LEU A 176 -4.52 20.87 12.24
N THR A 177 -3.96 21.33 13.36
CA THR A 177 -4.70 21.44 14.60
C THR A 177 -5.76 22.50 14.37
N THR A 178 -7.03 22.10 14.39
CA THR A 178 -8.14 23.04 14.48
C THR A 178 -8.12 23.64 15.88
N ASP A 179 -7.21 24.56 16.12
CA ASP A 179 -7.27 25.57 17.17
C ASP A 179 -6.97 26.89 16.47
N ASP A 180 -8.02 27.46 15.87
CA ASP A 180 -8.35 28.89 15.74
C ASP A 180 -9.63 29.05 14.89
#